data_AF-A0A3D2IF28-F1
#
_entry.id   AF-A0A3D2IF28-F1
#
_cell.length_a   1.000
_cell.length_b   1.000
_cell.length_c   1.000
_cell.angle_alpha   90.00
_cell.angle_beta   90.00
_cell.angle_gamma   90.00
#
_symmetry.space_group_name_H-M   'P 1'
#
loop_
_entity.id
_entity.type
_entity.pdbx_description
1 polymer ?
#
loop_
_entity_poly.entity_id
_entity_poly.type
_entity_poly.pdbx_seq_one_letter_code
_entity_poly.pdbx_strand_id
1 'polypeptide(L)'
;MLLVITLFISCATPVAPTGGPADKTGPKIENTTPETGAVNFEGRKFSFEFSEFVNRSSFQTELNIEPDLGIEYEVNWRRKTATVEFKNELPDSTTIIITVGGNTTDTRSNKMGAPVQLAVSTGNEIDEGEIIGRLRNVETGEPETDVKILLYREPFDLTNAANYSSEPDTGGVFRFGYLRAGRYKAFALDDRNRNKTWDKVSETARPLNTEFVSLSKGSKDTLDVAYWFEEDTLKPKLQAIGLLSSQRLRLRFGEEVRFTPQTNISITDSSGNEYATAFPLYVP
;
A
#
# COMPACT_ATOMS: atom_id res chain seq x y z
N MET A 1 -33.57 71.02 -47.37
CA MET A 1 -34.00 70.15 -46.27
C MET A 1 -32.92 69.09 -46.10
N LEU A 2 -32.12 69.21 -45.04
CA LEU A 2 -30.90 68.46 -44.78
C LEU A 2 -31.26 67.05 -44.26
N LEU A 3 -30.83 65.99 -44.93
CA LEU A 3 -31.06 64.60 -44.51
C LEU A 3 -29.91 64.16 -43.59
N VAL A 4 -30.19 64.06 -42.30
CA VAL A 4 -29.24 63.58 -41.28
C VAL A 4 -29.28 62.06 -41.25
N ILE A 5 -28.15 61.43 -41.57
CA ILE A 5 -27.94 59.97 -41.48
C ILE A 5 -27.44 59.64 -40.07
N THR A 6 -28.23 58.93 -39.28
CA THR A 6 -27.86 58.36 -37.98
C THR A 6 -27.26 56.97 -38.16
N LEU A 7 -25.95 56.83 -37.92
CA LEU A 7 -25.28 55.53 -37.80
C LEU A 7 -25.53 54.93 -36.41
N PHE A 8 -26.21 53.78 -36.34
CA PHE A 8 -26.25 52.94 -35.15
C PHE A 8 -24.98 52.08 -35.09
N ILE A 9 -24.03 52.45 -34.24
CA ILE A 9 -22.85 51.65 -33.92
C ILE A 9 -23.26 50.71 -32.77
N SER A 10 -23.67 49.48 -33.10
CA SER A 10 -23.84 48.42 -32.10
C SER A 10 -22.51 47.69 -31.92
N CYS A 11 -21.79 48.01 -30.85
CA CYS A 11 -20.62 47.27 -30.41
C CYS A 11 -21.10 46.04 -29.63
N ALA A 12 -21.13 44.87 -30.28
CA ALA A 12 -21.35 43.60 -29.58
C ALA A 12 -20.07 43.21 -28.83
N THR A 13 -20.13 43.16 -27.50
CA THR A 13 -19.04 42.66 -26.67
C THR A 13 -18.90 41.14 -26.86
N PRO A 14 -17.72 40.62 -27.26
CA PRO A 14 -17.52 39.19 -27.39
C PRO A 14 -17.49 38.57 -25.98
N VAL A 15 -18.57 37.88 -25.62
CA VAL A 15 -18.59 37.01 -24.44
C VAL A 15 -17.85 35.73 -24.82
N ALA A 16 -16.84 35.35 -24.03
CA ALA A 16 -16.14 34.10 -24.23
C ALA A 16 -17.15 32.94 -24.18
N PRO A 17 -17.11 31.98 -25.11
CA PRO A 17 -18.00 30.84 -25.05
C PRO A 17 -17.83 30.15 -23.69
N THR A 18 -18.91 30.05 -22.94
CA THR A 18 -18.94 29.22 -21.72
C THR A 18 -18.61 27.80 -22.15
N GLY A 19 -17.45 27.29 -21.72
CA GLY A 19 -17.06 25.91 -22.03
C GLY A 19 -18.13 24.92 -21.58
N GLY A 20 -18.16 23.75 -22.23
CA GLY A 20 -19.03 22.65 -21.80
C GLY A 20 -18.73 22.21 -20.36
N PRO A 21 -19.61 21.39 -19.75
CA PRO A 21 -19.38 20.86 -18.42
C PRO A 21 -18.03 20.14 -18.35
N ALA A 22 -17.35 20.25 -17.20
CA ALA A 22 -16.08 19.59 -16.97
C ALA A 22 -16.24 18.06 -17.09
N ASP A 23 -15.30 17.43 -17.79
CA ASP A 23 -15.21 15.97 -17.88
C ASP A 23 -14.79 15.38 -16.54
N LYS A 24 -15.52 14.36 -16.09
CA LYS A 24 -15.33 13.68 -14.81
C LYS A 24 -15.09 12.19 -14.98
N THR A 25 -15.02 11.69 -16.21
CA THR A 25 -14.81 10.26 -16.47
C THR A 25 -13.31 9.99 -16.50
N GLY A 26 -12.88 8.95 -15.80
CA GLY A 26 -11.48 8.53 -15.84
C GLY A 26 -11.13 7.73 -17.09
N PRO A 27 -9.82 7.53 -17.35
CA PRO A 27 -9.37 6.69 -18.44
C PRO A 27 -9.77 5.24 -18.21
N LYS A 28 -9.93 4.48 -19.29
CA LYS A 28 -10.18 3.03 -19.25
C LYS A 28 -9.14 2.32 -20.08
N ILE A 29 -8.76 1.11 -19.70
CA ILE A 29 -7.97 0.23 -20.55
C ILE A 29 -8.95 -0.50 -21.46
N GLU A 30 -8.88 -0.20 -22.75
CA GLU A 30 -9.76 -0.76 -23.78
C GLU A 30 -9.21 -2.10 -24.28
N ASN A 31 -7.89 -2.19 -24.46
CA ASN A 31 -7.21 -3.41 -24.91
C ASN A 31 -5.90 -3.65 -24.16
N THR A 32 -5.54 -4.93 -24.06
CA THR A 32 -4.21 -5.37 -23.63
C THR A 32 -3.58 -6.24 -24.71
N THR A 33 -2.25 -6.19 -24.83
CA THR A 33 -1.51 -7.10 -25.70
C THR A 33 -0.27 -7.60 -24.98
N PRO A 34 -0.15 -8.91 -24.71
CA PRO A 34 -1.14 -9.95 -24.96
C PRO A 34 -2.46 -9.73 -24.19
N GLU A 35 -3.53 -10.41 -24.61
CA GLU A 35 -4.81 -10.37 -23.89
C GLU A 35 -4.71 -11.11 -22.55
N THR A 36 -5.53 -10.70 -21.58
CA THR A 36 -5.61 -11.40 -20.29
C THR A 36 -6.08 -12.85 -20.47
N GLY A 37 -5.43 -13.78 -19.78
CA GLY A 37 -5.60 -15.22 -19.95
C GLY A 37 -4.74 -15.84 -21.04
N ALA A 38 -3.91 -15.07 -21.75
CA ALA A 38 -2.98 -15.64 -22.73
C ALA A 38 -1.97 -16.61 -22.09
N VAL A 39 -1.70 -17.71 -22.79
CA VAL A 39 -0.75 -18.77 -22.40
C VAL A 39 0.31 -18.94 -23.48
N ASN A 40 1.41 -19.63 -23.14
CA ASN A 40 2.58 -19.85 -23.99
C ASN A 40 3.15 -18.54 -24.54
N PHE A 41 3.17 -17.50 -23.72
CA PHE A 41 3.70 -16.20 -24.12
C PHE A 41 5.23 -16.22 -24.18
N GLU A 42 5.79 -15.99 -25.37
CA GLU A 42 7.24 -15.97 -25.60
C GLU A 42 7.83 -14.54 -25.68
N GLY A 43 6.99 -13.52 -25.51
CA GLY A 43 7.39 -12.12 -25.63
C GLY A 43 7.96 -11.53 -24.33
N ARG A 44 8.24 -10.23 -24.37
CA ARG A 44 8.72 -9.43 -23.21
C ARG A 44 8.00 -8.11 -23.04
N LYS A 45 6.93 -7.90 -23.82
CA LYS A 45 6.22 -6.62 -23.96
C LYS A 45 4.75 -6.80 -23.62
N PHE A 46 4.26 -5.92 -22.75
CA PHE A 46 2.87 -5.86 -22.34
C PHE A 46 2.35 -4.45 -22.62
N SER A 47 1.38 -4.35 -23.53
CA SER A 47 0.81 -3.07 -23.95
C SER A 47 -0.58 -2.88 -23.38
N PHE A 48 -0.86 -1.66 -22.93
CA PHE A 48 -2.14 -1.22 -22.39
C PHE A 48 -2.63 -0.04 -23.23
N GLU A 49 -3.70 -0.24 -23.99
CA GLU A 49 -4.33 0.82 -24.79
C GLU A 49 -5.45 1.49 -23.98
N PHE A 50 -5.31 2.80 -23.76
CA PHE A 50 -6.27 3.57 -23.00
C PHE A 50 -7.29 4.31 -23.89
N SER A 51 -8.50 4.51 -23.36
CA SER A 51 -9.56 5.31 -23.98
C SER A 51 -9.13 6.78 -24.22
N GLU A 52 -8.22 7.31 -23.41
CA GLU A 52 -7.73 8.68 -23.45
C GLU A 52 -6.26 8.83 -23.01
N PHE A 53 -5.76 10.07 -22.97
CA PHE A 53 -4.38 10.33 -22.53
C PHE A 53 -4.27 10.23 -21.01
N VAL A 54 -3.33 9.40 -20.56
CA VAL A 54 -3.05 9.12 -19.15
C VAL A 54 -1.87 9.96 -18.66
N ASN A 55 -1.95 10.40 -17.40
CA ASN A 55 -0.82 10.93 -16.67
C ASN A 55 0.21 9.81 -16.42
N ARG A 56 1.36 9.90 -17.11
CA ARG A 56 2.37 8.83 -17.12
C ARG A 56 2.97 8.53 -15.75
N SER A 57 3.17 9.55 -14.92
CA SER A 57 3.72 9.35 -13.57
C SER A 57 2.72 8.62 -12.67
N SER A 58 1.42 8.91 -12.82
CA SER A 58 0.37 8.18 -12.09
C SER A 58 0.34 6.71 -12.49
N PHE A 59 0.40 6.39 -13.79
CA PHE A 59 0.49 5.01 -14.29
C PHE A 59 1.73 4.31 -13.72
N GLN A 60 2.90 4.95 -13.75
CA GLN A 60 4.13 4.34 -13.24
C GLN A 60 4.09 4.09 -11.73
N THR A 61 3.41 4.95 -10.97
CA THR A 61 3.24 4.79 -9.51
C THR A 61 2.27 3.65 -9.19
N GLU A 62 1.26 3.47 -10.04
CA GLU A 62 0.17 2.50 -9.87
C GLU A 62 0.43 1.18 -10.60
N LEU A 63 1.57 1.05 -11.28
CA LEU A 63 1.96 -0.18 -11.97
C LEU A 63 2.55 -1.16 -10.97
N ASN A 64 1.91 -2.30 -10.80
CA ASN A 64 2.39 -3.40 -9.98
C ASN A 64 2.57 -4.66 -10.83
N ILE A 65 3.72 -5.34 -10.68
CA ILE A 65 4.04 -6.58 -11.40
C ILE A 65 4.30 -7.66 -10.36
N GLU A 66 3.62 -8.80 -10.54
CA GLU A 66 3.73 -9.95 -9.64
C GLU A 66 3.75 -11.27 -10.45
N PRO A 67 4.54 -12.28 -10.07
CA PRO A 67 5.52 -12.21 -8.99
C PRO A 67 6.64 -11.21 -9.30
N ASP A 68 7.34 -10.71 -8.28
CA ASP A 68 8.60 -10.02 -8.52
C ASP A 68 9.59 -11.00 -9.17
N LEU A 69 9.98 -10.68 -10.40
CA LEU A 69 10.85 -11.49 -11.23
C LEU A 69 12.34 -11.14 -11.02
N GLY A 70 12.63 -10.05 -10.31
CA GLY A 70 13.99 -9.51 -10.24
C GLY A 70 14.53 -9.03 -11.59
N ILE A 71 13.64 -8.75 -12.55
CA ILE A 71 13.98 -8.29 -13.90
C ILE A 71 13.56 -6.82 -14.03
N GLU A 72 14.53 -5.97 -14.37
CA GLU A 72 14.24 -4.58 -14.71
C GLU A 72 13.34 -4.46 -15.94
N TYR A 73 12.47 -3.46 -15.93
CA TYR A 73 11.61 -3.12 -17.06
C TYR A 73 11.60 -1.62 -17.31
N GLU A 74 11.17 -1.24 -18.51
CA GLU A 74 10.98 0.15 -18.92
C GLU A 74 9.54 0.36 -19.38
N VAL A 75 9.00 1.56 -19.14
CA VAL A 75 7.66 1.95 -19.59
C VAL A 75 7.79 2.96 -20.73
N ASN A 76 7.44 2.52 -21.93
CA ASN A 76 7.43 3.33 -23.13
C ASN A 76 6.01 3.78 -23.48
N TRP A 77 5.88 4.97 -24.09
CA TRP A 77 4.58 5.52 -24.44
C TRP A 77 4.48 5.85 -25.92
N ARG A 78 3.38 5.42 -26.55
CA ARG A 78 2.99 5.84 -27.89
C ARG A 78 1.53 6.25 -27.89
N ARG A 79 1.27 7.55 -28.05
CA ARG A 79 -0.09 8.12 -27.97
C ARG A 79 -0.77 7.75 -26.65
N LYS A 80 -1.86 6.96 -26.70
CA LYS A 80 -2.64 6.48 -25.55
C LYS A 80 -2.24 5.06 -25.11
N THR A 81 -1.12 4.54 -25.62
CA THR A 81 -0.65 3.19 -25.30
C THR A 81 0.58 3.26 -24.42
N ALA A 82 0.54 2.59 -23.27
CA ALA A 82 1.71 2.29 -22.45
C ALA A 82 2.23 0.90 -22.81
N THR A 83 3.54 0.73 -22.93
CA THR A 83 4.19 -0.57 -23.16
C THR A 83 5.22 -0.80 -22.06
N VAL A 84 4.99 -1.82 -21.25
CA VAL A 84 5.96 -2.34 -20.27
C VAL A 84 6.84 -3.36 -21.00
N GLU A 85 8.15 -3.11 -21.04
CA GLU A 85 9.13 -3.97 -21.69
C GLU A 85 10.20 -4.43 -20.70
N PHE A 86 10.28 -5.75 -20.49
CA PHE A 86 11.31 -6.35 -19.64
C PHE A 86 12.66 -6.41 -20.36
N LYS A 87 13.74 -6.09 -19.65
CA LYS A 87 15.10 -6.07 -20.23
C LYS A 87 15.63 -7.45 -20.55
N ASN A 88 15.25 -8.46 -19.76
CA ASN A 88 15.64 -9.86 -19.93
C ASN A 88 14.42 -10.73 -20.29
N GLU A 89 14.69 -11.95 -20.74
CA GLU A 89 13.65 -12.96 -21.01
C GLU A 89 12.88 -13.29 -19.73
N LEU A 90 11.59 -13.55 -19.91
CA LEU A 90 10.70 -13.92 -18.82
C LEU A 90 10.96 -15.38 -18.43
N PRO A 91 10.86 -15.74 -17.14
CA PRO A 91 10.98 -17.13 -16.72
C PRO A 91 9.91 -18.01 -17.37
N ASP A 92 10.29 -19.23 -17.74
CA ASP A 92 9.36 -20.22 -18.29
C ASP A 92 8.32 -20.64 -17.24
N SER A 93 7.15 -21.10 -17.71
CA SER A 93 6.07 -21.67 -16.91
C SER A 93 5.64 -20.77 -15.73
N THR A 94 5.54 -19.46 -15.97
CA THR A 94 5.26 -18.46 -14.94
C THR A 94 4.05 -17.62 -15.32
N THR A 95 3.08 -17.53 -14.41
CA THR A 95 1.97 -16.57 -14.50
C THR A 95 2.45 -15.21 -14.02
N ILE A 96 2.36 -14.22 -14.91
CA ILE A 96 2.72 -12.83 -14.68
C ILE A 96 1.43 -12.02 -14.61
N ILE A 97 1.25 -11.33 -13.51
CA ILE A 97 0.15 -10.43 -13.22
C ILE A 97 0.70 -9.01 -13.31
N ILE A 98 0.16 -8.22 -14.24
CA ILE A 98 0.44 -6.79 -14.31
C ILE A 98 -0.83 -6.05 -13.94
N THR A 99 -0.80 -5.37 -12.80
CA THR A 99 -1.91 -4.58 -12.30
C THR A 99 -1.66 -3.11 -12.59
N VAL A 100 -2.65 -2.45 -13.19
CA VAL A 100 -2.72 -0.99 -13.26
C VAL A 100 -3.69 -0.53 -12.18
N GLY A 101 -3.16 0.16 -11.18
CA GLY A 101 -3.89 0.62 -10.01
C GLY A 101 -4.91 1.72 -10.34
N GLY A 102 -5.97 1.73 -9.52
CA GLY A 102 -7.15 2.56 -9.70
C GLY A 102 -6.92 4.06 -9.62
N ASN A 103 -5.82 4.51 -9.00
CA ASN A 103 -5.49 5.93 -8.93
C ASN A 103 -4.73 6.42 -10.17
N THR A 104 -4.56 5.59 -11.20
CA THR A 104 -4.08 6.05 -12.51
C THR A 104 -5.04 7.12 -13.02
N THR A 105 -4.52 8.29 -13.40
CA THR A 105 -5.35 9.44 -13.81
C THR A 105 -5.19 9.79 -15.28
N ASP A 106 -6.23 10.41 -15.86
CA ASP A 106 -6.09 11.12 -17.13
C ASP A 106 -5.24 12.41 -16.97
N THR A 107 -5.07 13.15 -18.06
CA THR A 107 -4.41 14.48 -18.03
C THR A 107 -5.19 15.57 -17.27
N ARG A 108 -6.43 15.30 -16.84
CA ARG A 108 -7.30 16.21 -16.08
C ARG A 108 -7.50 15.77 -14.62
N SER A 109 -6.74 14.78 -14.15
CA SER A 109 -6.79 14.23 -12.80
C SER A 109 -8.05 13.42 -12.45
N ASN A 110 -8.81 12.94 -13.45
CA ASN A 110 -9.87 11.96 -13.24
C ASN A 110 -9.26 10.56 -13.06
N LYS A 111 -9.63 9.86 -11.98
CA LYS A 111 -9.12 8.51 -11.66
C LYS A 111 -9.79 7.43 -12.51
N MET A 112 -9.02 6.41 -12.90
CA MET A 112 -9.49 5.21 -13.59
C MET A 112 -10.56 4.45 -12.77
N GLY A 113 -10.43 4.43 -11.44
CA GLY A 113 -11.39 3.80 -10.55
C GLY A 113 -10.96 2.40 -10.14
N ALA A 114 -11.62 1.36 -10.64
CA ALA A 114 -11.24 -0.01 -10.29
C ALA A 114 -9.87 -0.37 -10.92
N PRO A 115 -8.98 -1.09 -10.20
CA PRO A 115 -7.74 -1.58 -10.79
C PRO A 115 -8.03 -2.61 -11.89
N VAL A 116 -7.15 -2.68 -12.89
CA VAL A 116 -7.22 -3.63 -13.99
C VAL A 116 -6.04 -4.58 -13.91
N GLN A 117 -6.30 -5.88 -13.96
CA GLN A 117 -5.27 -6.92 -13.93
C GLN A 117 -5.14 -7.62 -15.29
N LEU A 118 -3.93 -7.67 -15.80
CA LEU A 118 -3.52 -8.50 -16.93
C LEU A 118 -2.80 -9.73 -16.40
N ALA A 119 -3.40 -10.91 -16.56
CA ALA A 119 -2.78 -12.19 -16.18
C ALA A 119 -2.35 -12.94 -17.45
N VAL A 120 -1.07 -13.30 -17.56
CA VAL A 120 -0.48 -13.95 -18.75
C VAL A 120 0.48 -15.02 -18.29
N SER A 121 0.52 -16.16 -18.97
CA SER A 121 1.47 -17.23 -18.66
C SER A 121 2.48 -17.43 -19.78
N THR A 122 3.75 -17.57 -19.40
CA THR A 122 4.79 -18.10 -20.28
C THR A 122 4.67 -19.63 -20.46
N GLY A 123 3.93 -20.31 -19.56
CA GLY A 123 3.58 -21.73 -19.68
C GLY A 123 2.23 -21.97 -20.35
N ASN A 124 1.79 -23.22 -20.35
CA ASN A 124 0.56 -23.66 -21.03
C ASN A 124 -0.73 -23.40 -20.23
N GLU A 125 -0.64 -22.82 -19.04
CA GLU A 125 -1.77 -22.57 -18.14
C GLU A 125 -1.53 -21.33 -17.27
N ILE A 126 -2.62 -20.74 -16.81
CA ILE A 126 -2.61 -19.66 -15.81
C ILE A 126 -2.73 -20.31 -14.42
N ASP A 127 -1.91 -19.87 -13.48
CA ASP A 127 -2.02 -20.30 -12.09
C ASP A 127 -3.33 -19.80 -11.47
N GLU A 128 -3.97 -20.61 -10.64
CA GLU A 128 -5.32 -20.32 -10.10
C GLU A 128 -5.37 -20.29 -8.57
N GLY A 129 -4.24 -20.50 -7.89
CA GLY A 129 -4.21 -20.55 -6.43
C GLY A 129 -4.60 -19.22 -5.78
N GLU A 130 -5.29 -19.29 -4.65
CA GLU A 130 -5.69 -18.11 -3.87
C GLU A 130 -5.28 -18.27 -2.40
N ILE A 131 -4.73 -17.20 -1.81
CA ILE A 131 -4.57 -17.06 -0.36
C ILE A 131 -5.32 -15.81 0.10
N ILE A 132 -6.16 -15.97 1.11
CA ILE A 132 -6.95 -14.86 1.69
C ILE A 132 -6.58 -14.71 3.16
N GLY A 133 -6.64 -13.50 3.69
CA GLY A 133 -6.59 -13.29 5.13
C GLY A 133 -7.26 -11.99 5.54
N ARG A 134 -7.21 -11.69 6.84
CA ARG A 134 -7.66 -10.42 7.40
C ARG A 134 -6.59 -9.82 8.30
N LEU A 135 -6.41 -8.51 8.25
CA LEU A 135 -5.54 -7.76 9.17
C LEU A 135 -6.40 -6.88 10.07
N ARG A 136 -6.12 -6.94 11.38
CA ARG A 136 -6.79 -6.11 12.39
C ARG A 136 -5.79 -5.45 13.30
N ASN A 137 -6.11 -4.25 13.75
CA ASN A 137 -5.37 -3.58 14.79
C ASN A 137 -5.66 -4.25 16.14
N VAL A 138 -4.62 -4.57 16.93
CA VAL A 138 -4.76 -5.25 18.23
C VAL A 138 -5.45 -4.38 19.27
N GLU A 139 -5.17 -3.08 19.26
CA GLU A 139 -5.62 -2.15 20.30
C GLU A 139 -7.10 -1.79 20.10
N THR A 140 -7.49 -1.52 18.86
CA THR A 140 -8.85 -1.09 18.53
C THR A 140 -9.76 -2.24 18.12
N GLY A 141 -9.20 -3.34 17.61
CA GLY A 141 -9.95 -4.44 17.00
C GLY A 141 -10.50 -4.15 15.60
N GLU A 142 -10.28 -2.93 15.10
CA GLU A 142 -10.74 -2.46 13.79
C GLU A 142 -9.88 -3.03 12.64
N PRO A 143 -10.41 -3.04 11.40
CA PRO A 143 -9.61 -3.33 10.22
C PRO A 143 -8.35 -2.46 10.12
N GLU A 144 -7.21 -3.08 9.83
CA GLU A 144 -5.97 -2.36 9.51
C GLU A 144 -5.81 -2.29 8.00
N THR A 145 -5.60 -1.10 7.45
CA THR A 145 -5.59 -0.84 6.00
C THR A 145 -4.26 -0.31 5.48
N ASP A 146 -3.43 0.27 6.35
CA ASP A 146 -2.24 1.02 5.95
C ASP A 146 -0.96 0.17 6.08
N VAL A 147 -1.11 -1.15 6.03
CA VAL A 147 -0.04 -2.13 6.22
C VAL A 147 -0.08 -3.13 5.08
N LYS A 148 1.09 -3.43 4.51
CA LYS A 148 1.21 -4.36 3.39
C LYS A 148 1.44 -5.78 3.91
N ILE A 149 0.81 -6.76 3.28
CA ILE A 149 1.15 -8.17 3.49
C ILE A 149 2.11 -8.59 2.39
N LEU A 150 3.28 -9.07 2.79
CA LEU A 150 4.27 -9.63 1.89
C LEU A 150 4.15 -11.15 1.87
N LEU A 151 4.29 -11.75 0.69
CA LEU A 151 4.21 -13.19 0.48
C LEU A 151 5.40 -13.69 -0.34
N TYR A 152 6.21 -14.55 0.27
CA TYR A 152 7.39 -15.17 -0.32
C TYR A 152 7.07 -16.62 -0.68
N ARG A 153 7.49 -17.07 -1.85
CA ARG A 153 7.44 -18.46 -2.27
C ARG A 153 8.76 -19.14 -1.90
N GLU A 154 8.72 -20.42 -1.55
CA GLU A 154 9.93 -21.19 -1.25
C GLU A 154 10.88 -21.24 -2.47
N PRO A 155 12.20 -21.01 -2.29
CA PRO A 155 12.91 -20.71 -1.03
C PRO A 155 12.68 -19.28 -0.51
N PHE A 156 12.49 -19.14 0.80
CA PHE A 156 12.17 -17.85 1.43
C PHE A 156 13.41 -16.97 1.59
N ASP A 157 13.71 -16.14 0.59
CA ASP A 157 14.77 -15.14 0.65
C ASP A 157 14.22 -13.77 1.03
N LEU A 158 14.32 -13.42 2.32
CA LEU A 158 13.85 -12.15 2.87
C LEU A 158 14.82 -10.97 2.62
N THR A 159 15.93 -11.19 1.91
CA THR A 159 16.87 -10.13 1.55
C THR A 159 16.49 -9.41 0.25
N ASN A 160 15.61 -10.04 -0.55
CA ASN A 160 15.05 -9.51 -1.78
C ASN A 160 13.59 -9.10 -1.57
N ALA A 161 13.02 -8.40 -2.55
CA ALA A 161 11.61 -8.07 -2.54
C ALA A 161 10.74 -9.34 -2.53
N ALA A 162 9.59 -9.24 -1.87
CA ALA A 162 8.62 -10.33 -1.83
C ALA A 162 8.11 -10.66 -3.24
N ASN A 163 7.85 -11.94 -3.49
CA ASN A 163 7.27 -12.35 -4.75
C ASN A 163 5.91 -11.71 -4.98
N TYR A 164 5.07 -11.64 -3.94
CA TYR A 164 3.75 -11.02 -4.03
C TYR A 164 3.52 -10.07 -2.86
N SER A 165 2.65 -9.08 -3.07
CA SER A 165 2.22 -8.13 -2.07
C SER A 165 0.72 -7.89 -2.16
N SER A 166 0.07 -7.67 -1.02
CA SER A 166 -1.35 -7.33 -0.98
C SER A 166 -1.59 -6.30 0.11
N GLU A 167 -2.47 -5.33 -0.17
CA GLU A 167 -2.94 -4.35 0.80
C GLU A 167 -4.36 -4.74 1.23
N PRO A 168 -4.66 -4.72 2.54
CA PRO A 168 -6.02 -4.98 3.01
C PRO A 168 -7.02 -3.95 2.47
N ASP A 169 -8.21 -4.41 2.12
CA ASP A 169 -9.33 -3.53 1.80
C ASP A 169 -9.88 -2.81 3.03
N THR A 170 -10.93 -1.99 2.87
CA THR A 170 -11.56 -1.26 3.98
C THR A 170 -12.18 -2.16 5.05
N GLY A 171 -12.38 -3.45 4.77
CA GLY A 171 -12.78 -4.47 5.73
C GLY A 171 -11.60 -5.23 6.34
N GLY A 172 -10.37 -4.84 6.02
CA GLY A 172 -9.12 -5.46 6.46
C GLY A 172 -8.82 -6.76 5.73
N VAL A 173 -9.51 -7.07 4.63
CA VAL A 173 -9.32 -8.32 3.89
C VAL A 173 -8.22 -8.12 2.84
N PHE A 174 -7.21 -8.97 2.86
CA PHE A 174 -6.17 -9.00 1.82
C PHE A 174 -6.25 -10.33 1.05
N ARG A 175 -5.81 -10.29 -0.22
CA ARG A 175 -5.92 -11.43 -1.14
C ARG A 175 -4.71 -11.52 -2.05
N PHE A 176 -4.25 -12.74 -2.26
CA PHE A 176 -3.29 -13.11 -3.27
C PHE A 176 -3.96 -14.08 -4.23
N GLY A 177 -3.95 -13.76 -5.52
CA GLY A 177 -4.49 -14.60 -6.57
C GLY A 177 -3.41 -15.04 -7.55
N TYR A 178 -3.77 -15.96 -8.44
CA TYR A 178 -2.88 -16.52 -9.47
C TYR A 178 -1.59 -17.11 -8.88
N LEU A 179 -1.72 -17.76 -7.73
CA LEU A 179 -0.59 -18.39 -7.06
C LEU A 179 -0.34 -19.79 -7.62
N ARG A 180 0.91 -20.04 -7.93
CA ARG A 180 1.38 -21.38 -8.30
C ARG A 180 1.32 -22.33 -7.09
N ALA A 181 1.16 -23.62 -7.34
CA ALA A 181 1.34 -24.61 -6.28
C ALA A 181 2.72 -24.48 -5.62
N GLY A 182 2.76 -24.61 -4.29
CA GLY A 182 3.98 -24.46 -3.52
C GLY A 182 3.75 -24.01 -2.09
N ARG A 183 4.86 -23.84 -1.38
CA ARG A 183 4.86 -23.35 0.00
C ARG A 183 5.18 -21.85 0.01
N TYR A 184 4.44 -21.13 0.84
CA TYR A 184 4.52 -19.69 0.98
C TYR A 184 4.78 -19.30 2.43
N LYS A 185 5.46 -18.17 2.61
CA LYS A 185 5.67 -17.48 3.89
C LYS A 185 5.11 -16.07 3.80
N ALA A 186 4.30 -15.66 4.78
CA ALA A 186 3.69 -14.34 4.84
C ALA A 186 4.06 -13.58 6.12
N PHE A 187 4.15 -12.24 6.02
CA PHE A 187 4.22 -11.33 7.16
C PHE A 187 3.69 -9.94 6.77
N ALA A 188 3.28 -9.17 7.77
CA ALA A 188 2.83 -7.80 7.62
C ALA A 188 4.01 -6.84 7.72
N LEU A 189 4.05 -5.80 6.89
CA LEU A 189 5.13 -4.81 6.80
C LEU A 189 4.53 -3.40 6.61
N ASP A 190 5.03 -2.45 7.40
CA ASP A 190 4.91 -1.02 7.13
C ASP A 190 5.94 -0.63 6.05
N ASP A 191 5.60 -0.92 4.78
CA ASP A 191 6.46 -0.74 3.59
C ASP A 191 6.50 0.73 3.15
N ARG A 192 7.25 1.55 3.89
CA ARG A 192 7.28 3.01 3.74
C ARG A 192 7.91 3.45 2.43
N ASN A 193 8.93 2.72 1.97
CA ASN A 193 9.66 3.04 0.75
C ASN A 193 9.06 2.37 -0.51
N ARG A 194 8.05 1.51 -0.33
CA ARG A 194 7.31 0.80 -1.40
C ARG A 194 8.16 -0.14 -2.24
N ASN A 195 9.25 -0.68 -1.69
CA ASN A 195 10.14 -1.60 -2.40
C ASN A 195 9.83 -3.08 -2.11
N LYS A 196 8.80 -3.37 -1.31
CA LYS A 196 8.37 -4.74 -0.94
C LYS A 196 9.47 -5.57 -0.25
N THR A 197 10.49 -4.93 0.28
CA THR A 197 11.64 -5.54 0.96
C THR A 197 11.67 -4.99 2.37
N TRP A 198 11.80 -5.85 3.37
CA TRP A 198 11.79 -5.39 4.76
C TRP A 198 13.11 -4.68 5.13
N ASP A 199 13.06 -3.36 5.28
CA ASP A 199 14.13 -2.57 5.87
C ASP A 199 14.06 -2.59 7.41
N LYS A 200 14.90 -3.41 8.02
CA LYS A 200 14.96 -3.60 9.48
C LYS A 200 15.30 -2.34 10.28
N VAL A 201 15.85 -1.30 9.64
CA VAL A 201 16.24 -0.06 10.33
C VAL A 201 15.06 0.90 10.41
N SER A 202 14.25 0.97 9.35
CA SER A 202 13.25 2.03 9.19
C SER A 202 11.80 1.53 9.17
N GLU A 203 11.58 0.22 9.07
CA GLU A 203 10.27 -0.40 8.88
C GLU A 203 9.98 -1.47 9.96
N THR A 204 8.71 -1.55 10.33
CA THR A 204 8.22 -2.55 11.28
C THR A 204 7.62 -3.73 10.51
N ALA A 205 8.02 -4.95 10.87
CA ALA A 205 7.41 -6.17 10.36
C ALA A 205 6.76 -6.96 11.51
N ARG A 206 5.62 -7.60 11.23
CA ARG A 206 4.91 -8.46 12.18
C ARG A 206 4.63 -9.82 11.57
N PRO A 207 4.96 -10.93 12.26
CA PRO A 207 4.54 -12.25 11.81
C PRO A 207 3.01 -12.35 11.85
N LEU A 208 2.45 -13.17 10.96
CA LEU A 208 1.04 -13.52 11.03
C LEU A 208 0.86 -14.71 11.99
N ASN A 209 -0.35 -14.92 12.52
CA ASN A 209 -0.65 -16.11 13.33
C ASN A 209 -0.35 -17.42 12.57
N THR A 210 -0.67 -17.41 11.28
CA THR A 210 -0.26 -18.44 10.31
C THR A 210 0.78 -17.84 9.38
N GLU A 211 2.07 -18.09 9.63
CA GLU A 211 3.14 -17.57 8.76
C GLU A 211 3.33 -18.39 7.48
N PHE A 212 2.99 -19.68 7.50
CA PHE A 212 3.26 -20.60 6.39
C PHE A 212 1.99 -21.24 5.86
N VAL A 213 1.87 -21.28 4.54
CA VAL A 213 0.75 -21.90 3.82
C VAL A 213 1.29 -22.78 2.70
N SER A 214 0.64 -23.92 2.45
CA SER A 214 1.00 -24.83 1.36
C SER A 214 -0.16 -24.97 0.40
N LEU A 215 -0.02 -24.40 -0.79
CA LEU A 215 -1.03 -24.47 -1.83
C LEU A 215 -0.83 -25.67 -2.74
N SER A 216 -1.92 -26.42 -2.94
CA SER A 216 -2.06 -27.33 -4.07
C SER A 216 -2.54 -26.57 -5.31
N LYS A 217 -2.35 -27.16 -6.50
CA LYS A 217 -2.76 -26.54 -7.77
C LYS A 217 -4.26 -26.21 -7.77
N GLY A 218 -4.60 -24.96 -8.09
CA GLY A 218 -5.99 -24.46 -8.15
C GLY A 218 -6.73 -24.42 -6.80
N SER A 219 -6.01 -24.63 -5.69
CA SER A 219 -6.61 -24.60 -4.35
C SER A 219 -6.67 -23.20 -3.78
N LYS A 220 -7.57 -23.01 -2.81
CA LYS A 220 -7.67 -21.80 -2.00
C LYS A 220 -7.30 -22.14 -0.57
N ASP A 221 -6.57 -21.27 0.08
CA ASP A 221 -6.21 -21.40 1.49
C ASP A 221 -6.29 -20.04 2.20
N THR A 222 -6.11 -20.03 3.52
CA THR A 222 -6.27 -18.85 4.36
C THR A 222 -5.10 -18.64 5.30
N LEU A 223 -4.69 -17.37 5.46
CA LEU A 223 -3.79 -16.92 6.51
C LEU A 223 -4.56 -16.52 7.79
N ASP A 224 -5.88 -16.75 7.80
CA ASP A 224 -6.81 -16.41 8.87
C ASP A 224 -6.75 -14.91 9.26
N VAL A 225 -6.92 -14.59 10.54
CA VAL A 225 -6.77 -13.24 11.09
C VAL A 225 -5.34 -13.03 11.56
N ALA A 226 -4.69 -12.03 10.99
CA ALA A 226 -3.45 -11.45 11.45
C ALA A 226 -3.71 -10.17 12.25
N TYR A 227 -2.73 -9.80 13.05
CA TYR A 227 -2.82 -8.70 13.99
C TYR A 227 -1.67 -7.71 13.81
N TRP A 228 -2.00 -6.43 13.74
CA TRP A 228 -1.05 -5.32 13.68
C TRP A 228 -1.10 -4.49 14.97
N PHE A 229 0.06 -4.01 15.40
CA PHE A 229 0.18 -3.10 16.54
C PHE A 229 1.44 -2.25 16.36
N GLU A 230 1.31 -0.97 16.64
CA GLU A 230 2.44 -0.05 16.69
C GLU A 230 3.22 -0.29 17.99
N GLU A 231 4.55 -0.12 17.96
CA GLU A 231 5.30 -0.10 19.20
C GLU A 231 5.04 1.22 19.91
N ASP A 232 4.65 1.15 21.18
CA ASP A 232 4.62 2.33 22.02
C ASP A 232 6.05 2.82 22.26
N THR A 233 6.45 3.80 21.48
CA THR A 233 7.74 4.49 21.58
C THR A 233 7.64 5.78 22.39
N LEU A 234 6.44 6.16 22.81
CA LEU A 234 6.24 7.36 23.61
C LEU A 234 6.67 7.07 25.05
N LYS A 235 7.38 8.03 25.64
CA LYS A 235 7.72 7.94 27.06
C LYS A 235 6.47 8.26 27.88
N PRO A 236 6.22 7.52 28.97
CA PRO A 236 5.15 7.85 29.90
C PRO A 236 5.24 9.29 30.39
N LYS A 237 4.17 10.05 30.17
CA LYS A 237 4.06 11.43 30.66
C LYS A 237 3.46 11.44 32.06
N LEU A 238 4.17 12.02 33.02
CA LEU A 238 3.61 12.33 34.34
C LEU A 238 2.57 13.45 34.19
N GLN A 239 1.30 13.12 34.33
CA GLN A 239 0.19 14.05 34.16
C GLN A 239 -0.14 14.81 35.44
N ALA A 240 -0.02 14.17 36.59
CA ALA A 240 -0.32 14.79 37.88
C ALA A 240 0.45 14.13 39.02
N ILE A 241 0.70 14.93 40.05
CA ILE A 241 1.26 14.50 41.34
C ILE A 241 0.26 14.90 42.42
N GLY A 242 -0.21 13.93 43.21
CA GLY A 242 -1.02 14.15 44.39
C GLY A 242 -0.25 13.81 45.66
N LEU A 243 -0.48 14.54 46.74
CA LEU A 243 -0.01 14.17 48.07
C LEU A 243 -1.05 13.29 48.76
N LEU A 244 -0.66 12.08 49.16
CA LEU A 244 -1.47 11.21 50.01
C LEU A 244 -1.15 11.42 51.50
N SER A 245 0.09 11.83 51.81
CA SER A 245 0.55 12.19 53.16
C SER A 245 1.90 12.91 53.05
N SER A 246 2.50 13.31 54.17
CA SER A 246 3.85 13.90 54.23
C SER A 246 4.96 13.01 53.67
N GLN A 247 4.72 11.71 53.50
CA GLN A 247 5.71 10.73 53.02
C GLN A 247 5.22 9.93 51.81
N ARG A 248 4.04 10.24 51.25
CA ARG A 248 3.46 9.44 50.16
C ARG A 248 2.91 10.34 49.06
N LEU A 249 3.38 10.08 47.86
CA LEU A 249 2.92 10.70 46.64
C LEU A 249 2.09 9.71 45.82
N ARG A 250 1.13 10.24 45.08
CA ARG A 250 0.40 9.55 44.02
C ARG A 250 0.82 10.15 42.70
N LEU A 251 1.45 9.36 41.87
CA LEU A 251 1.83 9.76 40.51
C LEU A 251 0.74 9.26 39.55
N ARG A 252 0.22 10.14 38.70
CA ARG A 252 -0.68 9.76 37.61
C ARG A 252 0.07 9.93 36.29
N PHE A 253 0.26 8.84 35.58
CA PHE A 253 0.84 8.82 34.24
C PHE A 253 -0.28 8.79 33.20
N GLY A 254 0.05 9.16 31.96
CA GLY A 254 -0.90 9.07 30.84
C GLY A 254 -1.17 7.66 30.35
N GLU A 255 -0.36 6.71 30.79
CA GLU A 255 -0.34 5.30 30.41
C GLU A 255 0.16 4.47 31.61
N GLU A 256 0.09 3.15 31.52
CA GLU A 256 0.57 2.25 32.56
C GLU A 256 2.11 2.25 32.61
N VAL A 257 2.69 2.45 33.80
CA VAL A 257 4.14 2.44 33.99
C VAL A 257 4.54 1.20 34.78
N ARG A 258 5.43 0.39 34.20
CA ARG A 258 6.04 -0.75 34.89
C ARG A 258 7.34 -0.33 35.57
N PHE A 259 7.37 -0.40 36.90
CA PHE A 259 8.57 -0.16 37.69
C PHE A 259 9.41 -1.44 37.80
N THR A 260 10.70 -1.34 37.50
CA THR A 260 11.68 -2.42 37.69
C THR A 260 12.53 -2.18 38.94
N PRO A 261 13.24 -3.19 39.48
CA PRO A 261 14.17 -2.98 40.60
C PRO A 261 15.28 -1.94 40.36
N GLN A 262 15.57 -1.62 39.09
CA GLN A 262 16.55 -0.61 38.68
C GLN A 262 15.93 0.79 38.53
N THR A 263 14.63 0.95 38.79
CA THR A 263 13.95 2.23 38.65
C THR A 263 14.34 3.17 39.78
N ASN A 264 14.86 4.34 39.41
CA ASN A 264 15.18 5.41 40.36
C ASN A 264 14.18 6.56 40.18
N ILE A 265 13.57 6.99 41.29
CA ILE A 265 12.67 8.16 41.31
C ILE A 265 13.32 9.20 42.21
N SER A 266 13.75 10.33 41.62
CA SER A 266 14.31 11.46 42.34
C SER A 266 13.32 12.62 42.36
N ILE A 267 13.16 13.26 43.52
CA ILE A 267 12.44 14.52 43.71
C ILE A 267 13.50 15.61 43.71
N THR A 268 13.41 16.56 42.78
CA THR A 268 14.33 17.69 42.68
C THR A 268 13.64 19.00 43.03
N ASP A 269 14.39 19.96 43.53
CA ASP A 269 13.92 21.33 43.67
C ASP A 269 13.81 22.05 42.31
N SER A 270 13.35 23.30 42.30
CA SER A 270 13.22 24.12 41.09
C SER A 270 14.56 24.48 40.44
N SER A 271 15.68 24.29 41.16
CA SER A 271 17.05 24.50 40.66
C SER A 271 17.68 23.19 40.16
N GLY A 272 16.96 22.07 40.21
CA GLY A 272 17.43 20.76 39.75
C GLY A 272 18.26 19.98 40.78
N ASN A 273 18.40 20.46 42.02
CA ASN A 273 19.11 19.72 43.06
C ASN A 273 18.22 18.59 43.60
N GLU A 274 18.78 17.40 43.80
CA GLU A 274 18.04 16.29 44.42
C GLU A 274 17.69 16.64 45.87
N TYR A 275 16.39 16.64 46.14
CA TYR A 275 15.81 16.87 47.47
C TYR A 275 15.59 15.55 48.21
N ALA A 276 15.08 14.52 47.51
CA ALA A 276 14.83 13.20 48.09
C ALA A 276 14.68 12.12 47.01
N THR A 277 14.91 10.86 47.38
CA THR A 277 14.59 9.69 46.55
C THR A 277 13.25 9.10 46.97
N ALA A 278 12.46 8.60 46.02
CA ALA A 278 11.18 7.93 46.26
C ALA A 278 11.22 6.48 45.74
N PHE A 279 10.37 5.63 46.33
CA PHE A 279 10.26 4.23 45.94
C PHE A 279 8.81 3.89 45.64
N PRO A 280 8.53 3.09 44.59
CA PRO A 280 7.18 2.62 44.31
C PRO A 280 6.70 1.73 45.47
N LEU A 281 5.60 2.13 46.11
CA LEU A 281 4.99 1.36 47.21
C LEU A 281 4.21 0.14 46.72
N TYR A 282 3.82 0.15 45.44
CA TYR A 282 3.11 -0.93 44.77
C TYR A 282 3.88 -1.30 43.52
N VAL A 283 4.48 -2.49 43.54
CA VAL A 283 5.03 -3.16 42.36
C VAL A 283 4.06 -4.31 42.09
N PRO A 284 3.17 -4.21 41.09
CA PRO A 284 2.29 -5.31 40.72
C PRO A 284 3.07 -6.51 40.18
#